data_AF-A0A9Q1C8J7-F1
#
_entry.id   AF-A0A9Q1C8J7-F1
#
_cell.length_a   1.000
_cell.length_b   1.000
_cell.length_c   1.000
_cell.angle_alpha   90.00
_cell.angle_beta   90.00
_cell.angle_gamma   90.00
#
_symmetry.space_group_name_H-M   'P 1'
#
loop_
_entity.id
_entity.type
_entity.pdbx_description
1 polymer ?
#
loop_
_entity_poly.entity_id
_entity_poly.type
_entity_poly.pdbx_seq_one_letter_code
_entity_poly.pdbx_strand_id
1 'polypeptide(L)'
;MTVHQLLSVCQFLLPITQRTVYETVPRCSVVGNSGSILGSKCGTDVDKANFVFRCNAAPIAKYAVDAGYKSNLTTFNPSILTTRYNKFSRPEGVLRFVRDMRQYHGIVWAPCFTSSSMELCLDIMKTYTLKENKFVLGHPDHFLKIQKFWESRGHKGKISSGFFFTTIALSRCREVHLYGFWPFSKMTDRALQEVPYHYFDRLNFTSFNNLRQHNMNSEFSVLLQLHMLGVLRIHVGECHQ
;
A
#
# COMPACT_ATOMS: atom_id res chain seq x y z
N MET A 1 6.04 8.58 -21.27
CA MET A 1 6.31 7.29 -20.61
C MET A 1 5.46 6.25 -21.30
N THR A 2 6.06 5.27 -21.97
CA THR A 2 5.31 4.17 -22.62
C THR A 2 5.18 2.98 -21.66
N VAL A 3 4.13 2.17 -21.81
CA VAL A 3 3.93 0.92 -21.02
C VAL A 3 5.18 0.02 -21.09
N HIS A 4 5.88 0.01 -22.22
CA HIS A 4 7.16 -0.69 -22.40
C HIS A 4 8.28 -0.26 -21.44
N GLN A 5 8.33 1.01 -21.01
CA GLN A 5 9.34 1.50 -20.06
C GLN A 5 9.06 1.09 -18.61
N LEU A 6 7.82 0.75 -18.27
CA LEU A 6 7.48 0.15 -16.96
C LEU A 6 7.89 -1.33 -16.93
N LEU A 7 7.74 -2.04 -18.06
CA LEU A 7 8.08 -3.47 -18.16
C LEU A 7 9.58 -3.77 -18.01
N SER A 8 10.48 -2.86 -18.40
CA SER A 8 11.94 -3.08 -18.30
C SER A 8 12.48 -3.13 -16.87
N VAL A 9 11.78 -2.53 -15.90
CA VAL A 9 12.08 -2.66 -14.46
C VAL A 9 11.71 -4.04 -13.93
N CYS A 10 10.75 -4.68 -14.59
CA CYS A 10 9.98 -5.78 -14.03
C CYS A 10 10.53 -7.16 -14.41
N GLN A 11 11.46 -7.25 -15.36
CA GLN A 11 12.19 -8.49 -15.67
C GLN A 11 13.07 -8.99 -14.51
N PHE A 12 13.30 -8.18 -13.48
CA PHE A 12 14.21 -8.50 -12.36
C PHE A 12 13.50 -8.88 -11.05
N LEU A 13 12.20 -9.16 -11.09
CA LEU A 13 11.38 -9.26 -9.87
C LEU A 13 11.50 -10.59 -9.09
N LEU A 14 12.14 -11.65 -9.60
CA LEU A 14 12.31 -12.94 -8.90
C LEU A 14 13.53 -13.75 -9.45
N PRO A 15 14.02 -14.80 -8.74
CA PRO A 15 15.20 -15.58 -9.11
C PRO A 15 15.11 -16.13 -10.54
N ILE A 16 16.24 -16.12 -11.25
CA ILE A 16 16.41 -16.38 -12.69
C ILE A 16 15.99 -17.80 -13.14
N THR A 17 15.49 -18.67 -12.28
CA THR A 17 15.47 -20.12 -12.58
C THR A 17 14.23 -20.70 -13.24
N GLN A 18 13.11 -19.98 -13.45
CA GLN A 18 12.02 -20.52 -14.30
C GLN A 18 11.33 -19.45 -15.15
N ARG A 19 11.58 -19.53 -16.47
CA ARG A 19 10.71 -19.01 -17.54
C ARG A 19 9.38 -19.76 -17.49
N THR A 20 8.47 -19.35 -16.61
CA THR A 20 7.05 -19.61 -16.78
C THR A 20 6.42 -18.33 -17.31
N VAL A 21 5.60 -18.46 -18.36
CA VAL A 21 4.70 -17.40 -18.81
C VAL A 21 3.76 -17.14 -17.63
N TYR A 22 4.10 -16.19 -16.77
CA TYR A 22 3.26 -15.86 -15.62
C TYR A 22 1.98 -15.20 -16.16
N GLU A 23 0.82 -15.81 -15.87
CA GLU A 23 -0.48 -15.22 -16.18
C GLU A 23 -0.57 -13.84 -15.52
N THR A 24 -0.73 -12.80 -16.33
CA THR A 24 -0.97 -11.44 -15.86
C THR A 24 -2.32 -11.39 -15.15
N VAL A 25 -2.36 -10.81 -13.94
CA VAL A 25 -3.60 -10.65 -13.18
C VAL A 25 -4.53 -9.70 -13.95
N PRO A 26 -5.81 -10.05 -14.20
CA PRO A 26 -6.68 -9.20 -15.02
C PRO A 26 -6.89 -7.80 -14.41
N ARG A 27 -7.38 -7.72 -13.17
CA ARG A 27 -7.61 -6.46 -12.48
C ARG A 27 -7.02 -6.47 -11.07
N CYS A 28 -6.28 -5.41 -10.75
CA CYS A 28 -5.74 -5.16 -9.42
C CYS A 28 -6.29 -3.86 -8.83
N SER A 29 -6.62 -3.91 -7.54
CA SER A 29 -6.92 -2.72 -6.73
C SER A 29 -5.74 -2.46 -5.79
N VAL A 30 -5.30 -1.22 -5.71
CA VAL A 30 -4.34 -0.76 -4.69
C VAL A 30 -5.07 0.23 -3.80
N VAL A 31 -5.16 -0.10 -2.51
CA VAL A 31 -5.85 0.71 -1.51
C VAL A 31 -4.80 1.45 -0.68
N GLY A 32 -4.69 2.75 -0.94
CA GLY A 32 -3.96 3.70 -0.11
C GLY A 32 -4.75 4.05 1.16
N ASN A 33 -4.10 4.80 2.04
CA ASN A 33 -4.64 5.03 3.38
C ASN A 33 -5.38 6.37 3.55
N SER A 34 -5.45 7.21 2.51
CA SER A 34 -6.04 8.55 2.61
C SER A 34 -7.48 8.53 3.12
N GLY A 35 -7.83 9.52 3.93
CA GLY A 35 -9.20 9.76 4.38
C GLY A 35 -10.21 10.06 3.27
N SER A 36 -9.73 10.37 2.05
CA SER A 36 -10.58 10.63 0.88
C SER A 36 -11.51 9.47 0.51
N ILE A 37 -11.22 8.26 0.98
CA ILE A 37 -12.07 7.08 0.74
C ILE A 37 -13.31 7.06 1.65
N LEU A 38 -13.35 7.81 2.74
CA LEU A 38 -14.47 7.79 3.69
C LEU A 38 -15.76 8.28 3.03
N GLY A 39 -16.82 7.49 3.15
CA GLY A 39 -18.12 7.76 2.53
C GLY A 39 -18.20 7.49 1.02
N SER A 40 -17.11 7.02 0.40
CA SER A 40 -17.05 6.75 -1.04
C SER A 40 -17.90 5.56 -1.48
N LYS A 41 -18.19 4.61 -0.57
CA LYS A 41 -18.85 3.32 -0.87
C LYS A 41 -18.12 2.49 -1.94
N CYS A 42 -16.81 2.72 -2.11
CA CYS A 42 -16.00 2.02 -3.10
C CYS A 42 -15.69 0.57 -2.74
N GLY A 43 -16.07 0.08 -1.56
CA GLY A 43 -15.64 -1.24 -1.07
C GLY A 43 -16.02 -2.39 -2.00
N THR A 44 -17.22 -2.36 -2.57
CA THR A 44 -17.64 -3.37 -3.55
C THR A 44 -16.81 -3.33 -4.82
N ASP A 45 -16.44 -2.14 -5.34
CA ASP A 45 -15.61 -2.04 -6.55
C ASP A 45 -14.15 -2.44 -6.30
N VAL A 46 -13.61 -2.12 -5.11
CA VAL A 46 -12.31 -2.62 -4.65
C VAL A 46 -12.29 -4.15 -4.69
N ASP A 47 -13.33 -4.78 -4.12
CA ASP A 47 -13.43 -6.23 -3.97
C ASP A 47 -13.76 -6.97 -5.28
N LYS A 48 -14.15 -6.28 -6.37
CA LYS A 48 -14.27 -6.88 -7.71
C LYS A 48 -12.91 -7.28 -8.30
N ALA A 49 -11.79 -6.71 -7.83
CA ALA A 49 -10.47 -7.03 -8.35
C ALA A 49 -10.05 -8.47 -8.06
N ASN A 50 -9.22 -9.04 -8.95
CA ASN A 50 -8.63 -10.37 -8.77
C ASN A 50 -7.55 -10.35 -7.69
N PHE A 51 -6.87 -9.21 -7.50
CA PHE A 51 -5.83 -9.04 -6.49
C PHE A 51 -5.91 -7.65 -5.83
N VAL A 52 -5.85 -7.60 -4.50
CA VAL A 52 -5.91 -6.35 -3.73
C VAL A 52 -4.62 -6.15 -2.93
N PHE A 53 -3.94 -5.05 -3.24
CA PHE A 53 -2.81 -4.51 -2.50
C PHE A 53 -3.30 -3.52 -1.44
N ARG A 54 -2.82 -3.63 -0.19
CA ARG A 54 -3.12 -2.71 0.91
C ARG A 54 -1.83 -2.15 1.54
N CYS A 55 -1.94 -1.04 2.25
CA CYS A 55 -0.77 -0.37 2.81
C CYS A 55 -0.76 -0.38 4.35
N ASN A 56 0.37 -0.80 4.92
CA ASN A 56 0.74 -0.61 6.32
C ASN A 56 -0.26 -1.17 7.33
N ALA A 57 -0.84 -2.34 7.00
CA ALA A 57 -1.85 -3.02 7.79
C ALA A 57 -2.90 -2.04 8.37
N ALA A 58 -3.48 -1.25 7.47
CA ALA A 58 -4.61 -0.37 7.77
C ALA A 58 -5.88 -1.19 8.06
N PRO A 59 -6.61 -0.94 9.16
CA PRO A 59 -7.79 -1.72 9.55
C PRO A 59 -8.80 -1.92 8.41
N ILE A 60 -9.35 -3.13 8.29
CA ILE A 60 -10.24 -3.50 7.18
C ILE A 60 -11.69 -3.48 7.63
N ALA A 61 -12.07 -4.32 8.60
CA ALA A 61 -13.47 -4.67 8.84
C ALA A 61 -14.38 -3.46 9.13
N LYS A 62 -13.86 -2.47 9.85
CA LYS A 62 -14.60 -1.25 10.20
C LYS A 62 -14.85 -0.32 9.00
N TYR A 63 -14.03 -0.40 7.96
CA TYR A 63 -14.04 0.53 6.82
C TYR A 63 -14.40 -0.16 5.51
N ALA A 64 -14.87 -1.41 5.56
CA ALA A 64 -15.01 -2.22 4.37
C ALA A 64 -16.10 -1.75 3.40
N VAL A 65 -17.09 -0.98 3.86
CA VAL A 65 -18.08 -0.32 2.99
C VAL A 65 -17.37 0.61 1.99
N ASP A 66 -16.34 1.31 2.45
CA ASP A 66 -15.59 2.29 1.65
C ASP A 66 -14.35 1.68 0.99
N ALA A 67 -13.64 0.81 1.72
CA ALA A 67 -12.29 0.33 1.36
C ALA A 67 -12.22 -1.17 1.04
N GLY A 68 -13.36 -1.89 1.08
CA GLY A 68 -13.46 -3.32 0.77
C GLY A 68 -12.94 -4.24 1.87
N TYR A 69 -13.24 -5.53 1.79
CA TYR A 69 -12.72 -6.58 2.67
C TYR A 69 -11.52 -7.32 2.08
N LYS A 70 -11.44 -7.45 0.75
CA LYS A 70 -10.46 -8.31 0.09
C LYS A 70 -9.05 -7.79 0.34
N SER A 71 -8.14 -8.70 0.65
CA SER A 71 -6.72 -8.42 0.79
C SER A 71 -5.94 -9.63 0.31
N ASN A 72 -4.94 -9.41 -0.55
CA ASN A 72 -4.03 -10.46 -0.99
C ASN A 72 -2.59 -10.18 -0.55
N LEU A 73 -2.22 -8.90 -0.46
CA LEU A 73 -0.90 -8.46 -0.04
C LEU A 73 -0.99 -7.10 0.64
N THR A 74 -0.47 -6.98 1.86
CA THR A 74 -0.35 -5.69 2.56
C THR A 74 1.10 -5.40 2.91
N THR A 75 1.53 -4.14 2.88
CA THR A 75 2.78 -3.79 3.57
C THR A 75 2.57 -3.76 5.08
N PHE A 76 3.65 -3.92 5.84
CA PHE A 76 3.75 -3.66 7.26
C PHE A 76 5.08 -2.97 7.54
N ASN A 77 5.08 -1.65 7.74
CA ASN A 77 6.28 -0.96 8.21
C ASN A 77 6.62 -1.44 9.64
N PRO A 78 7.84 -1.92 9.92
CA PRO A 78 8.19 -2.47 11.23
C PRO A 78 7.98 -1.51 12.40
N SER A 79 8.06 -0.19 12.18
CA SER A 79 7.79 0.82 13.21
C SER A 79 6.37 0.76 13.78
N ILE A 80 5.41 0.19 13.02
CA ILE A 80 4.03 -0.04 13.47
C ILE A 80 4.00 -0.94 14.71
N LEU A 81 4.95 -1.89 14.82
CA LEU A 81 5.06 -2.74 16.00
C LEU A 81 5.27 -1.91 17.27
N THR A 82 6.09 -0.87 17.17
CA THR A 82 6.35 0.06 18.27
C THR A 82 5.13 0.93 18.54
N THR A 83 4.62 1.61 17.52
CA THR A 83 3.61 2.66 17.71
C THR A 83 2.23 2.11 18.02
N ARG A 84 1.85 0.97 17.44
CA ARG A 84 0.52 0.37 17.59
C ARG A 84 0.48 -0.78 18.59
N TYR A 85 1.58 -1.47 18.85
CA TYR A 85 1.57 -2.68 19.69
C TYR A 85 2.61 -2.64 20.81
N ASN A 86 3.19 -1.46 21.07
CA ASN A 86 4.15 -1.22 22.14
C ASN A 86 5.28 -2.28 22.16
N LYS A 87 5.82 -2.63 20.98
CA LYS A 87 6.90 -3.63 20.81
C LYS A 87 6.65 -4.96 21.54
N PHE A 88 5.39 -5.38 21.65
CA PHE A 88 5.01 -6.58 22.41
C PHE A 88 5.53 -6.60 23.86
N SER A 89 5.75 -5.44 24.47
CA SER A 89 6.16 -5.36 25.88
C SER A 89 5.12 -5.92 26.85
N ARG A 90 3.88 -6.19 26.40
CA ARG A 90 2.82 -6.84 27.17
C ARG A 90 2.00 -7.82 26.31
N PRO A 91 1.42 -8.89 26.89
CA PRO A 91 0.62 -9.88 26.16
C PRO A 91 -0.56 -9.30 25.37
N GLU A 92 -1.18 -8.23 25.85
CA GLU A 92 -2.32 -7.59 25.16
C GLU A 92 -1.92 -7.02 23.81
N GLY A 93 -0.67 -6.54 23.69
CA GLY A 93 -0.12 -6.06 22.42
C GLY A 93 -0.03 -7.16 21.38
N VAL A 94 0.39 -8.36 21.80
CA VAL A 94 0.44 -9.56 20.95
C VAL A 94 -0.95 -9.98 20.53
N LEU A 95 -1.89 -10.11 21.47
CA LEU A 95 -3.27 -10.50 21.19
C LEU A 95 -3.94 -9.53 20.22
N ARG A 96 -3.72 -8.22 20.42
CA ARG A 96 -4.22 -7.19 19.51
C ARG A 96 -3.61 -7.30 18.13
N PHE A 97 -2.30 -7.50 18.02
CA PHE A 97 -1.63 -7.70 16.73
C PHE A 97 -2.18 -8.91 15.98
N VAL A 98 -2.28 -10.07 16.63
CA VAL A 98 -2.84 -11.29 16.04
C VAL A 98 -4.26 -11.06 15.55
N ARG A 99 -5.12 -10.44 16.38
CA ARG A 99 -6.49 -10.10 16.00
C ARG A 99 -6.53 -9.16 14.79
N ASP A 100 -5.72 -8.12 14.80
CA ASP A 100 -5.72 -7.13 13.74
C ASP A 100 -5.18 -7.72 12.42
N MET A 101 -4.18 -8.60 12.49
CA MET A 101 -3.59 -9.28 11.33
C MET A 101 -4.49 -10.39 10.73
N ARG A 102 -5.42 -10.98 11.49
CA ARG A 102 -6.40 -11.95 10.98
C ARG A 102 -7.33 -11.38 9.90
N GLN A 103 -7.42 -10.06 9.78
CA GLN A 103 -8.20 -9.41 8.73
C GLN A 103 -7.57 -9.56 7.33
N TYR A 104 -6.26 -9.83 7.25
CA TYR A 104 -5.55 -9.94 5.97
C TYR A 104 -5.46 -11.39 5.53
N HIS A 105 -5.57 -11.60 4.22
CA HIS A 105 -5.32 -12.88 3.57
C HIS A 105 -4.10 -12.78 2.66
N GLY A 106 -3.36 -13.87 2.50
CA GLY A 106 -2.18 -13.95 1.64
C GLY A 106 -0.89 -13.51 2.34
N ILE A 107 -0.35 -12.33 2.01
CA ILE A 107 0.99 -11.90 2.46
C ILE A 107 0.95 -10.60 3.25
N VAL A 108 1.63 -10.58 4.38
CA VAL A 108 2.02 -9.37 5.12
C VAL A 108 3.50 -9.11 4.86
N TRP A 109 3.80 -8.17 3.97
CA TRP A 109 5.16 -7.87 3.50
C TRP A 109 5.81 -6.76 4.31
N ALA A 110 6.99 -6.98 4.87
CA ALA A 110 7.66 -6.01 5.73
C ALA A 110 9.06 -5.59 5.22
N PRO A 111 9.33 -4.29 5.02
CA PRO A 111 10.65 -3.79 4.63
C PRO A 111 11.61 -3.72 5.83
N CYS A 112 12.11 -4.87 6.27
CA CYS A 112 12.99 -5.01 7.44
C CYS A 112 14.47 -4.72 7.09
N PHE A 113 14.75 -3.60 6.42
CA PHE A 113 16.03 -3.35 5.75
C PHE A 113 17.15 -2.79 6.66
N THR A 114 16.81 -2.31 7.85
CA THR A 114 17.77 -1.84 8.85
C THR A 114 17.85 -2.82 10.01
N SER A 115 18.96 -2.85 10.76
CA SER A 115 19.10 -3.72 11.94
C SER A 115 17.97 -3.53 12.95
N SER A 116 17.62 -2.27 13.26
CA SER A 116 16.50 -1.93 14.15
C SER A 116 15.14 -2.40 13.63
N SER A 117 14.93 -2.38 12.31
CA SER A 117 13.70 -2.89 11.69
C SER A 117 13.68 -4.42 11.70
N MET A 118 14.84 -5.06 11.51
CA MET A 118 15.00 -6.50 11.52
C MET A 118 14.68 -7.09 12.90
N GLU A 119 15.16 -6.47 13.99
CA GLU A 119 14.82 -6.88 15.36
C GLU A 119 13.30 -6.96 15.57
N LEU A 120 12.57 -5.90 15.20
CA LEU A 120 11.11 -5.87 15.30
C LEU A 120 10.44 -6.96 14.45
N CYS A 121 10.95 -7.21 13.25
CA CYS A 121 10.43 -8.25 12.37
C CYS A 121 10.67 -9.66 12.93
N LEU A 122 11.82 -9.91 13.54
CA LEU A 122 12.12 -11.19 14.20
C LEU A 122 11.18 -11.44 15.38
N ASP A 123 10.85 -10.40 16.17
CA ASP A 123 9.89 -10.53 17.27
C ASP A 123 8.48 -10.87 16.78
N ILE A 124 8.07 -10.30 15.64
CA ILE A 124 6.84 -10.70 14.96
C ILE A 124 6.92 -12.17 14.57
N MET A 125 7.95 -12.57 13.83
CA MET A 125 8.05 -13.94 13.30
C MET A 125 8.08 -15.02 14.39
N LYS A 126 8.64 -14.73 15.57
CA LYS A 126 8.61 -15.67 16.72
C LYS A 126 7.21 -15.90 17.29
N THR A 127 6.36 -14.88 17.19
CA THR A 127 5.03 -14.86 17.82
C THR A 127 3.90 -15.13 16.82
N TYR A 128 4.20 -14.97 15.54
CA TYR A 128 3.21 -14.87 14.47
C TYR A 128 3.09 -16.14 13.64
N THR A 129 2.01 -16.87 13.88
CA THR A 129 1.57 -17.97 13.01
C THR A 129 0.08 -17.86 12.79
N LEU A 130 -0.32 -17.53 11.56
CA LEU A 130 -1.72 -17.45 11.12
C LEU A 130 -1.96 -18.38 9.93
N LYS A 131 -3.19 -18.88 9.79
CA LYS A 131 -3.58 -19.71 8.64
C LYS A 131 -3.93 -18.86 7.42
N GLU A 132 -4.48 -17.67 7.68
CA GLU A 132 -5.05 -16.76 6.70
C GLU A 132 -3.96 -16.08 5.86
N ASN A 133 -2.78 -15.86 6.44
CA ASN A 133 -1.70 -15.15 5.78
C ASN A 133 -0.31 -15.51 6.36
N LYS A 134 0.73 -15.05 5.66
CA LYS A 134 2.14 -15.24 6.04
C LYS A 134 2.86 -13.91 6.15
N PHE A 135 3.67 -13.75 7.19
CA PHE A 135 4.58 -12.61 7.32
C PHE A 135 5.84 -12.87 6.50
N VAL A 136 6.20 -11.96 5.61
CA VAL A 136 7.29 -12.11 4.65
C VAL A 136 8.21 -10.90 4.72
N LEU A 137 9.51 -11.16 4.88
CA LEU A 137 10.53 -10.12 4.83
C LEU A 137 10.75 -9.69 3.39
N GLY A 138 10.75 -8.39 3.15
CA GLY A 138 11.07 -7.82 1.86
C GLY A 138 12.52 -8.02 1.47
N HIS A 139 12.77 -8.21 0.17
CA HIS A 139 14.13 -8.19 -0.36
C HIS A 139 14.58 -6.73 -0.60
N PRO A 140 15.71 -6.28 -0.01
CA PRO A 140 16.17 -4.89 -0.14
C PRO A 140 16.44 -4.49 -1.60
N ASP A 141 17.08 -5.36 -2.40
CA ASP A 141 17.36 -5.05 -3.82
C ASP A 141 16.10 -4.76 -4.64
N HIS A 142 14.98 -5.42 -4.33
CA HIS A 142 13.73 -5.17 -5.03
C HIS A 142 13.25 -3.74 -4.77
N PHE A 143 13.27 -3.30 -3.50
CA PHE A 143 12.94 -1.93 -3.15
C PHE A 143 13.91 -0.92 -3.78
N LEU A 144 15.22 -1.18 -3.70
CA LEU A 144 16.24 -0.30 -4.25
C LEU A 144 16.16 -0.15 -5.77
N LYS A 145 15.82 -1.21 -6.51
CA LYS A 145 15.63 -1.14 -7.96
C LYS A 145 14.45 -0.24 -8.35
N ILE A 146 13.31 -0.37 -7.65
CA ILE A 146 12.14 0.48 -7.89
C ILE A 146 12.43 1.93 -7.48
N GLN A 147 13.10 2.14 -6.34
CA GLN A 147 13.55 3.46 -5.89
C GLN A 147 14.42 4.14 -6.97
N LYS A 148 15.48 3.46 -7.43
CA LYS A 148 16.39 3.98 -8.48
C LYS A 148 15.69 4.26 -9.81
N PHE A 149 14.71 3.42 -10.17
CA PHE A 149 13.91 3.65 -11.39
C PHE A 149 13.19 5.00 -11.35
N TRP A 150 12.56 5.34 -10.22
CA TRP A 150 11.86 6.60 -10.05
C TRP A 150 12.82 7.79 -9.83
N GLU A 151 13.93 7.59 -9.12
CA GLU A 151 14.98 8.61 -8.97
C GLU A 151 15.55 9.05 -10.34
N SER A 152 15.81 8.09 -11.23
CA SER A 152 16.28 8.38 -12.60
C SER A 152 15.26 9.17 -13.45
N ARG A 153 14.01 9.29 -12.98
CA ARG A 153 12.91 10.05 -13.59
C ARG A 153 12.57 11.32 -12.82
N GLY A 154 13.46 11.74 -11.92
CA GLY A 154 13.34 12.99 -11.18
C GLY A 154 12.53 12.90 -9.89
N HIS A 155 12.08 11.72 -9.46
CA HIS A 155 11.52 11.57 -8.11
C HIS A 155 12.59 11.84 -7.06
N LYS A 156 12.24 12.60 -6.01
CA LYS A 156 13.15 12.96 -4.92
C LYS A 156 12.63 12.41 -3.60
N GLY A 157 13.51 11.82 -2.82
CA GLY A 157 13.20 11.20 -1.53
C GLY A 157 12.81 9.73 -1.65
N LYS A 158 12.56 9.10 -0.51
CA LYS A 158 12.16 7.70 -0.45
C LYS A 158 10.72 7.54 -0.95
N ILE A 159 10.45 6.55 -1.79
CA ILE A 159 9.08 6.24 -2.24
C ILE A 159 8.21 5.70 -1.10
N SER A 160 6.92 6.04 -1.12
CA SER A 160 5.92 5.52 -0.18
C SER A 160 5.54 4.06 -0.48
N SER A 161 4.93 3.39 0.52
CA SER A 161 4.38 2.04 0.33
C SER A 161 3.34 1.97 -0.79
N GLY A 162 2.49 3.00 -0.90
CA GLY A 162 1.44 3.06 -1.92
C GLY A 162 2.03 3.18 -3.32
N PHE A 163 3.06 4.01 -3.50
CA PHE A 163 3.74 4.19 -4.78
C PHE A 163 4.57 2.94 -5.18
N PHE A 164 5.22 2.31 -4.20
CA PHE A 164 5.90 1.03 -4.38
C PHE A 164 4.93 -0.08 -4.84
N PHE A 165 3.81 -0.28 -4.15
CA PHE A 165 2.81 -1.29 -4.53
C PHE A 165 2.07 -0.95 -5.83
N THR A 166 1.89 0.32 -6.15
CA THR A 166 1.38 0.73 -7.46
C THR A 166 2.34 0.32 -8.58
N THR A 167 3.64 0.52 -8.37
CA THR A 167 4.66 0.10 -9.36
C THR A 167 4.66 -1.42 -9.53
N ILE A 168 4.50 -2.19 -8.45
CA ILE A 168 4.37 -3.65 -8.53
C ILE A 168 3.07 -4.05 -9.25
N ALA A 169 1.94 -3.41 -8.96
CA ALA A 169 0.68 -3.70 -9.63
C ALA A 169 0.78 -3.46 -11.14
N LEU A 170 1.38 -2.35 -11.57
CA LEU A 170 1.62 -2.04 -13.00
C LEU A 170 2.49 -3.09 -13.70
N SER A 171 3.31 -3.83 -12.95
CA SER A 171 4.15 -4.90 -13.50
C SER A 171 3.46 -6.25 -13.64
N ARG A 172 2.38 -6.48 -12.90
CA ARG A 172 1.74 -7.80 -12.77
C ARG A 172 0.30 -7.83 -13.24
N CYS A 173 -0.32 -6.68 -13.44
CA CYS A 173 -1.75 -6.56 -13.68
C CYS A 173 -2.04 -5.89 -15.02
N ARG A 174 -3.11 -6.32 -15.71
CA ARG A 174 -3.55 -5.69 -16.96
C ARG A 174 -4.24 -4.35 -16.68
N GLU A 175 -5.07 -4.31 -15.64
CA GLU A 175 -5.73 -3.09 -15.17
C GLU A 175 -5.35 -2.80 -13.71
N VAL A 176 -5.02 -1.55 -13.41
CA VAL A 176 -4.68 -1.08 -12.07
C VAL A 176 -5.60 0.06 -11.65
N HIS A 177 -6.29 -0.14 -10.54
CA HIS A 177 -7.19 0.84 -9.93
C HIS A 177 -6.67 1.27 -8.57
N LEU A 178 -6.59 2.57 -8.32
CA LEU A 178 -6.10 3.16 -7.08
C LEU A 178 -7.25 3.81 -6.32
N TYR A 179 -7.34 3.52 -5.02
CA TYR A 179 -8.34 4.09 -4.10
C TYR A 179 -7.63 4.64 -2.87
N GLY A 180 -8.11 5.76 -2.30
CA GLY A 180 -7.46 6.37 -1.13
C GLY A 180 -6.06 6.92 -1.43
N PHE A 181 -5.82 7.37 -2.65
CA PHE A 181 -4.62 8.09 -3.08
C PHE A 181 -4.93 9.58 -3.20
N TRP A 182 -4.92 10.29 -2.07
CA TRP A 182 -5.14 11.74 -2.03
C TRP A 182 -4.27 12.35 -0.93
N PRO A 183 -3.18 13.07 -1.29
CA PRO A 183 -2.22 13.60 -0.32
C PRO A 183 -2.56 15.03 0.13
N PHE A 184 -3.80 15.47 -0.01
CA PHE A 184 -4.22 16.83 0.32
C PHE A 184 -5.26 16.83 1.44
N SER A 185 -5.25 17.86 2.28
CA SER A 185 -6.16 18.01 3.42
C SER A 185 -7.56 18.49 3.03
N LYS A 186 -7.77 18.82 1.75
CA LYS A 186 -9.02 19.37 1.23
C LYS A 186 -9.34 18.73 -0.10
N MET A 187 -10.63 18.55 -0.38
CA MET A 187 -11.16 18.09 -1.66
C MET A 187 -12.32 19.01 -2.07
N THR A 188 -12.50 19.23 -3.38
CA THR A 188 -13.44 20.22 -3.93
C THR A 188 -14.53 19.61 -4.82
N ASP A 189 -14.76 18.29 -4.76
CA ASP A 189 -15.67 17.59 -5.67
C ASP A 189 -17.12 18.09 -5.57
N ARG A 190 -17.58 18.55 -4.39
CA ARG A 190 -18.94 19.08 -4.19
C ARG A 190 -19.01 20.30 -3.26
N ALA A 191 -18.13 20.37 -2.26
CA ALA A 191 -17.88 21.51 -1.38
C ALA A 191 -16.45 21.40 -0.84
N LEU A 192 -15.91 22.43 -0.17
CA LEU A 192 -14.62 22.33 0.50
C LEU A 192 -14.72 21.34 1.68
N GLN A 193 -14.38 20.09 1.44
CA GLN A 193 -14.42 19.04 2.44
C GLN A 193 -13.03 18.84 3.04
N GLU A 194 -12.93 18.85 4.37
CA GLU A 194 -11.72 18.44 5.05
C GLU A 194 -11.52 16.93 4.91
N VAL A 195 -10.30 16.55 4.55
CA VAL A 195 -9.90 15.16 4.38
C VAL A 195 -8.93 14.80 5.50
N PRO A 196 -9.23 13.79 6.34
CA PRO A 196 -8.25 13.32 7.33
C PRO A 196 -7.08 12.63 6.62
N TYR A 197 -5.90 12.62 7.25
CA TYR A 197 -4.72 12.05 6.62
C TYR A 197 -4.87 10.56 6.36
N HIS A 198 -5.42 9.83 7.35
CA HIS A 198 -5.83 8.45 7.17
C HIS A 198 -7.33 8.25 7.39
N TYR A 199 -7.91 7.24 6.75
CA TYR A 199 -9.32 6.88 6.97
C TYR A 199 -9.58 6.20 8.31
N PHE A 200 -8.55 5.81 9.06
CA PHE A 200 -8.69 4.97 10.26
C PHE A 200 -8.17 5.56 11.57
N ASP A 201 -7.50 6.71 11.52
CA ASP A 201 -6.96 7.39 12.70
C ASP A 201 -7.29 8.90 12.67
N ARG A 202 -6.86 9.60 13.72
CA ARG A 202 -7.07 11.05 13.87
C ARG A 202 -5.79 11.84 13.58
N LEU A 203 -4.89 11.32 12.74
CA LEU A 203 -3.71 12.06 12.34
C LEU A 203 -4.09 13.21 11.41
N ASN A 204 -3.67 14.41 11.78
CA ASN A 204 -3.84 15.60 10.95
C ASN A 204 -2.63 15.79 10.03
N PHE A 205 -2.86 16.42 8.87
CA PHE A 205 -1.80 16.69 7.88
C PHE A 205 -0.63 17.51 8.45
N THR A 206 -0.87 18.38 9.44
CA THR A 206 0.18 19.15 10.14
C THR A 206 1.11 18.28 10.96
N SER A 207 0.57 17.34 11.73
CA SER A 207 1.36 16.36 12.50
C SER A 207 2.22 15.48 11.57
N PHE A 208 1.72 15.18 10.37
CA PHE A 208 2.45 14.39 9.39
C PHE A 208 3.44 15.19 8.55
N ASN A 209 3.18 16.47 8.26
CA ASN A 209 4.10 17.35 7.52
C ASN A 209 5.46 17.48 8.22
N ASN A 210 5.48 17.49 9.55
CA ASN A 210 6.71 17.50 10.35
C ASN A 210 7.45 16.15 10.37
N LEU A 211 6.81 15.08 9.89
CA LEU A 211 7.32 13.71 9.84
C LEU A 211 7.49 13.19 8.39
N ARG A 212 7.39 14.07 7.38
CA ARG A 212 7.42 13.69 5.96
C ARG A 212 8.73 13.01 5.60
N GLN A 213 8.72 11.69 5.56
CA GLN A 213 9.78 10.86 4.97
C GLN A 213 9.61 10.69 3.44
N HIS A 214 8.44 11.04 2.92
CA HIS A 214 8.02 10.81 1.54
C HIS A 214 7.50 12.11 0.89
N ASN A 215 7.75 12.27 -0.42
CA ASN A 215 7.19 13.37 -1.19
C ASN A 215 5.85 12.96 -1.82
N MET A 216 4.81 12.82 -0.99
CA MET A 216 3.49 12.33 -1.40
C MET A 216 2.86 13.16 -2.53
N ASN A 217 3.09 14.48 -2.55
CA ASN A 217 2.59 15.35 -3.62
C ASN A 217 3.27 15.02 -4.96
N SER A 218 4.59 14.83 -4.96
CA SER A 218 5.33 14.45 -6.16
C SER A 218 4.93 13.07 -6.68
N GLU A 219 4.74 12.09 -5.78
CA GLU A 219 4.23 10.76 -6.16
C GLU A 219 2.84 10.87 -6.79
N PHE A 220 1.93 11.61 -6.15
CA PHE A 220 0.58 11.81 -6.66
C PHE A 220 0.57 12.49 -8.03
N SER A 221 1.44 13.47 -8.29
CA SER A 221 1.56 14.08 -9.62
C SER A 221 1.92 13.06 -10.69
N VAL A 222 2.82 12.11 -10.39
CA VAL A 222 3.15 11.01 -11.32
C VAL A 222 1.97 10.06 -11.52
N LEU A 223 1.27 9.70 -10.45
CA LEU A 223 0.08 8.84 -10.52
C LEU A 223 -1.04 9.52 -11.34
N LEU A 224 -1.23 10.82 -11.16
CA LEU A 224 -2.21 11.60 -11.90
C LEU A 224 -1.87 11.66 -13.39
N GLN A 225 -0.60 11.84 -13.75
CA GLN A 225 -0.16 11.77 -15.15
C GLN A 225 -0.43 10.38 -15.74
N LEU A 226 -0.12 9.30 -15.01
CA LEU A 226 -0.42 7.93 -15.43
C LEU A 226 -1.93 7.69 -15.60
N HIS A 227 -2.74 8.31 -14.74
CA HIS A 227 -4.19 8.28 -14.85
C HIS A 227 -4.68 8.97 -16.13
N MET A 228 -4.21 10.18 -16.40
CA MET A 228 -4.57 10.94 -17.60
C MET A 228 -4.14 10.24 -18.90
N LEU A 229 -3.05 9.46 -18.85
CA LEU A 229 -2.58 8.65 -19.97
C LEU A 229 -3.31 7.30 -20.12
N GLY A 230 -4.27 6.99 -19.24
CA GLY A 230 -5.02 5.74 -19.26
C GLY A 230 -4.23 4.51 -18.81
N VAL A 231 -3.05 4.69 -18.20
CA VAL A 231 -2.18 3.58 -17.74
C VAL A 231 -2.71 2.96 -16.44
N LEU A 232 -3.37 3.76 -15.61
CA LEU A 232 -4.07 3.32 -14.39
C LEU A 232 -5.30 4.19 -14.16
N ARG A 233 -6.16 3.80 -13.21
CA ARG A 233 -7.35 4.59 -12.84
C ARG A 233 -7.26 5.00 -11.38
N ILE A 234 -7.30 6.31 -11.11
CA ILE A 234 -7.42 6.82 -9.74
C ILE A 234 -8.90 7.12 -9.50
N HIS A 235 -9.44 6.56 -8.43
CA HIS A 235 -10.80 6.85 -7.98
C HIS A 235 -10.76 7.85 -6.83
N VAL A 236 -11.40 9.00 -7.05
CA VAL A 236 -11.60 10.07 -6.07
C VAL A 236 -13.09 10.36 -6.04
N GLY A 237 -13.69 10.39 -4.85
CA GLY A 237 -15.14 10.58 -4.69
C GLY A 237 -15.91 9.26 -4.56
N GLU A 238 -17.23 9.33 -4.80
CA GLU A 238 -18.13 8.18 -4.69
C GLU A 238 -17.92 7.18 -5.84
N CYS A 239 -17.89 5.88 -5.52
CA CYS A 239 -17.99 4.85 -6.54
C CYS A 239 -19.46 4.56 -6.83
N HIS A 240 -19.86 4.74 -8.09
CA HIS A 240 -21.19 4.31 -8.57
C HIS A 240 -21.13 2.84 -9.01
N GLN A 241 -22.14 2.06 -8.61
CA GLN A 241 -22.24 0.63 -8.92
C GLN A 241 -22.82 0.37 -10.30
#